data_AF-A0AA41YY36-F1
#
_entry.id   AF-A0AA41YY36-F1
#
_cell.length_a   1.000
_cell.length_b   1.000
_cell.length_c   1.000
_cell.angle_alpha   90.00
_cell.angle_beta   90.00
_cell.angle_gamma   90.00
#
_symmetry.space_group_name_H-M   'P 1'
#
loop_
_entity.id
_entity.type
_entity.pdbx_description
1 polymer ?
#
loop_
_entity_poly.entity_id
_entity_poly.type
_entity_poly.pdbx_seq_one_letter_code
_entity_poly.pdbx_strand_id
1 'polypeptide(L)'
;MNAPEADERRGFAFLFRTDRGTIDRATWWRGTLPLVVIAVVANILWVLIRPYMDHGLDRPPIVVLAVYLYLVAFSFGTLLLLVCEYNLSAKRFTALGLPRSLAATLPFSLLFGAAFAWYLPRADGSLPSWSGWIAALVVLGVVIWNVVELGIRRRR
;
A
#
# COMPACT_ATOMS: atom_id res chain seq x y z
N MET A 1 -43.33 -3.83 6.13
CA MET A 1 -42.21 -4.49 5.44
C MET A 1 -41.09 -3.47 5.38
N ASN A 2 -40.16 -3.57 6.33
CA ASN A 2 -39.17 -2.54 6.64
C ASN A 2 -38.11 -2.48 5.55
N ALA A 3 -37.72 -1.28 5.12
CA ALA A 3 -36.58 -1.05 4.26
C ALA A 3 -35.36 -0.69 5.13
N PRO A 4 -34.34 -1.57 5.27
CA PRO A 4 -33.08 -1.23 5.92
C PRO A 4 -31.93 -0.96 4.94
N GLU A 5 -32.19 -0.68 3.66
CA GLU A 5 -31.12 -0.55 2.64
C GLU A 5 -30.61 0.88 2.40
N ALA A 6 -31.17 1.89 3.07
CA ALA A 6 -30.78 3.29 2.85
C ALA A 6 -29.53 3.72 3.65
N ASP A 7 -29.13 2.98 4.68
CA ASP A 7 -28.09 3.40 5.64
C ASP A 7 -26.67 2.86 5.30
N GLU A 8 -26.56 1.88 4.40
CA GLU A 8 -25.26 1.36 3.93
C GLU A 8 -24.45 2.36 3.08
N ARG A 9 -25.03 3.51 2.71
CA ARG A 9 -24.44 4.49 1.78
C ARG A 9 -23.48 5.50 2.41
N ARG A 10 -23.22 5.49 3.74
CA ARG A 10 -22.47 6.59 4.39
C ARG A 10 -21.29 6.21 5.30
N GLY A 11 -21.08 4.92 5.59
CA GLY A 11 -20.04 4.51 6.53
C GLY A 11 -18.62 4.55 5.95
N PHE A 12 -17.64 4.99 6.74
CA PHE A 12 -16.19 4.86 6.44
C PHE A 12 -15.80 3.42 6.03
N ALA A 13 -16.48 2.42 6.58
CA ALA A 13 -16.29 1.01 6.25
C ALA A 13 -16.65 0.66 4.79
N PHE A 14 -17.60 1.37 4.15
CA PHE A 14 -17.97 1.14 2.74
C PHE A 14 -16.81 1.42 1.79
N LEU A 15 -15.95 2.40 2.13
CA LEU A 15 -14.80 2.77 1.31
C LEU A 15 -13.80 1.62 1.16
N PHE A 16 -13.67 0.79 2.20
CA PHE A 16 -12.60 -0.20 2.30
C PHE A 16 -13.06 -1.66 2.20
N ARG A 17 -14.38 -1.92 2.26
CA ARG A 17 -14.92 -3.29 2.33
C ARG A 17 -15.25 -3.94 0.97
N THR A 18 -15.54 -3.15 -0.05
CA THR A 18 -16.05 -3.64 -1.34
C THR A 18 -15.50 -2.82 -2.50
N ASP A 19 -15.16 -3.49 -3.61
CA ASP A 19 -14.71 -2.86 -4.87
C ASP A 19 -15.88 -2.26 -5.68
N ARG A 20 -17.13 -2.53 -5.28
CA ARG A 20 -18.32 -2.10 -5.99
C ARG A 20 -18.66 -0.65 -5.69
N GLY A 21 -19.21 0.03 -6.70
CA GLY A 21 -19.66 1.41 -6.63
C GLY A 21 -18.70 2.40 -7.28
N THR A 22 -19.00 3.68 -7.13
CA THR A 22 -18.25 4.78 -7.73
C THR A 22 -18.02 5.87 -6.70
N ILE A 23 -16.83 6.46 -6.69
CA ILE A 23 -16.49 7.59 -5.83
C ILE A 23 -15.96 8.76 -6.66
N ASP A 24 -16.14 9.96 -6.14
CA ASP A 24 -15.55 11.17 -6.69
C ASP A 24 -14.09 11.33 -6.27
N ARG A 25 -13.42 12.31 -6.88
CA ARG A 25 -12.01 12.61 -6.62
C ARG A 25 -11.76 13.04 -5.17
N ALA A 26 -12.65 13.85 -4.58
CA ALA A 26 -12.41 14.37 -3.24
C ALA A 26 -12.51 13.25 -2.19
N THR A 27 -13.45 12.33 -2.37
CA THR A 27 -13.57 11.14 -1.51
C THR A 27 -12.36 10.22 -1.67
N TRP A 28 -11.82 10.04 -2.88
CA TRP A 28 -10.58 9.28 -3.07
C TRP A 28 -9.41 9.88 -2.29
N TRP A 29 -9.18 11.19 -2.38
CA TRP A 29 -8.12 11.86 -1.59
C TRP A 29 -8.34 11.71 -0.08
N ARG A 30 -9.58 11.85 0.40
CA ARG A 30 -9.91 11.66 1.82
C ARG A 30 -9.67 10.23 2.31
N GLY A 31 -9.82 9.24 1.42
CA GLY A 31 -9.56 7.83 1.73
C GLY A 31 -8.07 7.47 1.66
N THR A 32 -7.37 7.90 0.61
CA THR A 32 -5.95 7.57 0.38
C THR A 32 -5.01 8.31 1.33
N LEU A 33 -5.28 9.58 1.66
CA LEU A 33 -4.40 10.37 2.53
C LEU A 33 -4.11 9.71 3.90
N PRO A 34 -5.11 9.24 4.68
CA PRO A 34 -4.83 8.56 5.94
C PRO A 34 -4.08 7.23 5.73
N LEU A 35 -4.36 6.49 4.66
CA LEU A 35 -3.60 5.25 4.35
C LEU A 35 -2.13 5.56 4.10
N VAL A 36 -1.83 6.62 3.34
CA VAL A 36 -0.46 7.08 3.07
C VAL A 36 0.22 7.53 4.36
N VAL A 37 -0.46 8.29 5.21
CA VAL A 37 0.10 8.73 6.51
C VAL A 37 0.46 7.53 7.38
N ILE A 38 -0.44 6.55 7.51
CA ILE A 38 -0.18 5.34 8.29
C ILE A 38 1.01 4.56 7.68
N ALA A 39 1.05 4.40 6.36
CA ALA A 39 2.14 3.71 5.67
C ALA A 39 3.49 4.39 5.89
N VAL A 40 3.54 5.73 5.83
CA VAL A 40 4.76 6.52 6.06
C VAL A 40 5.23 6.38 7.50
N VAL A 41 4.34 6.53 8.49
CA VAL A 41 4.68 6.35 9.91
C VAL A 41 5.20 4.95 10.18
N ALA A 42 4.54 3.92 9.64
CA ALA A 42 4.98 2.54 9.75
C ALA A 42 6.38 2.34 9.13
N ASN A 43 6.65 2.92 7.95
CA ASN A 43 7.98 2.83 7.33
C ASN A 43 9.06 3.58 8.13
N ILE A 44 8.76 4.74 8.72
CA ILE A 44 9.69 5.46 9.59
C ILE A 44 10.04 4.60 10.81
N LEU A 45 9.04 4.00 11.46
CA LEU A 45 9.25 3.08 12.58
C LEU A 45 10.11 1.89 12.16
N TRP A 46 9.85 1.30 10.98
CA TRP A 46 10.68 0.22 10.44
C TRP A 46 12.14 0.65 10.24
N VAL A 47 12.40 1.83 9.69
CA VAL A 47 13.77 2.35 9.51
C VAL A 47 14.49 2.51 10.85
N LEU A 48 13.78 2.95 11.90
CA LEU A 48 14.33 3.08 13.26
C LEU A 48 14.59 1.73 13.93
N ILE A 49 13.76 0.71 13.63
CA ILE A 49 13.83 -0.63 14.23
C ILE A 49 14.83 -1.53 13.50
N ARG A 50 15.02 -1.36 12.19
CA ARG A 50 15.89 -2.20 11.34
C ARG A 50 17.30 -2.45 11.92
N PRO A 51 18.02 -1.49 12.53
CA PRO A 51 19.35 -1.73 13.10
C PRO A 51 19.37 -2.76 14.23
N TYR A 52 18.22 -3.03 14.87
CA TYR A 52 18.08 -4.03 15.92
C TYR A 52 17.80 -5.44 15.38
N MET A 53 17.72 -5.60 14.05
CA MET A 53 17.59 -6.91 13.39
C MET A 53 18.90 -7.70 13.34
N ASP A 54 20.06 -7.06 13.52
CA ASP A 54 21.34 -7.74 13.39
C ASP A 54 21.60 -8.65 14.60
N HIS A 55 21.78 -9.94 14.33
CA HIS A 55 21.93 -11.02 15.30
C HIS A 55 23.32 -11.01 15.93
N GLY A 56 23.55 -10.06 16.84
CA GLY A 56 24.69 -10.13 17.75
C GLY A 56 24.37 -10.99 18.98
N LEU A 57 25.32 -11.80 19.43
CA LEU A 57 25.24 -12.57 20.69
C LEU A 57 25.10 -11.68 21.93
N ASP A 58 25.29 -10.36 21.78
CA ASP A 58 25.20 -9.32 22.78
C ASP A 58 23.77 -8.81 23.02
N ARG A 59 22.80 -9.19 22.19
CA ARG A 59 21.42 -8.69 22.29
C ARG A 59 20.53 -9.58 23.17
N PRO A 60 19.74 -9.00 24.09
CA PRO A 60 18.81 -9.77 24.90
C PRO A 60 17.68 -10.36 24.02
N PRO A 61 17.29 -11.65 24.22
CA PRO A 61 16.29 -12.33 23.40
C PRO A 61 14.95 -11.60 23.25
N ILE A 62 14.55 -10.83 24.28
CA ILE A 62 13.29 -10.07 24.28
C ILE A 62 13.27 -8.96 23.21
N VAL A 63 14.42 -8.34 22.91
CA VAL A 63 14.53 -7.31 21.87
C VAL A 63 14.35 -7.94 20.50
N VAL A 64 15.01 -9.08 20.26
CA VAL A 64 14.87 -9.83 19.01
C VAL A 64 13.41 -10.24 18.80
N LEU A 65 12.76 -10.81 19.81
CA LEU A 65 11.34 -11.17 19.76
C LEU A 65 10.46 -9.97 19.42
N ALA A 66 10.68 -8.81 20.05
CA ALA A 66 9.91 -7.60 19.79
C ALA A 66 10.06 -7.10 18.34
N VAL A 67 11.27 -7.17 17.78
CA VAL A 67 11.54 -6.78 16.39
C VAL A 67 10.80 -7.68 15.39
N TYR A 68 10.82 -9.00 15.60
CA TYR A 68 10.08 -9.94 14.74
C TYR A 68 8.56 -9.78 14.89
N LEU A 69 8.06 -9.57 16.10
CA LEU A 69 6.64 -9.32 16.33
C LEU A 69 6.19 -8.04 15.62
N TYR A 70 7.01 -6.98 15.67
CA TYR A 70 6.79 -5.77 14.89
C TYR A 70 6.78 -6.06 13.39
N LEU A 71 7.72 -6.84 12.86
CA LEU A 71 7.79 -7.15 11.43
C LEU A 71 6.53 -7.90 10.94
N VAL A 72 6.00 -8.81 11.75
CA VAL A 72 4.72 -9.50 11.47
C VAL A 72 3.58 -8.50 11.43
N ALA A 73 3.46 -7.64 12.45
CA ALA A 73 2.42 -6.62 12.53
C ALA A 73 2.52 -5.61 11.36
N PHE A 74 3.73 -5.18 11.04
CA PHE A 74 4.03 -4.28 9.92
C PHE A 74 3.64 -4.89 8.58
N SER A 75 3.99 -6.16 8.35
CA SER A 75 3.66 -6.86 7.09
C SER A 75 2.15 -7.03 6.94
N PHE A 76 1.47 -7.46 8.00
CA PHE A 76 0.02 -7.60 8.02
C PHE A 76 -0.69 -6.25 7.79
N GLY A 77 -0.26 -5.21 8.51
CA GLY A 77 -0.78 -3.85 8.34
C GLY A 77 -0.58 -3.33 6.92
N THR A 78 0.59 -3.56 6.32
CA THR A 78 0.88 -3.17 4.93
C THR A 78 -0.08 -3.86 3.96
N LEU A 79 -0.30 -5.18 4.09
CA LEU A 79 -1.26 -5.89 3.25
C LEU A 79 -2.68 -5.31 3.39
N LEU A 80 -3.10 -5.00 4.62
CA LEU A 80 -4.41 -4.39 4.85
C LEU A 80 -4.52 -3.02 4.19
N LEU A 81 -3.51 -2.15 4.32
CA LEU A 81 -3.47 -0.85 3.66
C LEU A 81 -3.56 -0.99 2.14
N LEU A 82 -2.88 -1.97 1.55
CA LEU A 82 -2.92 -2.23 0.12
C LEU A 82 -4.28 -2.72 -0.37
N VAL A 83 -4.95 -3.58 0.41
CA VAL A 83 -6.33 -4.03 0.11
C VAL A 83 -7.31 -2.86 0.21
N CYS A 84 -7.17 -2.03 1.24
CA CYS A 84 -7.95 -0.80 1.40
C CYS A 84 -7.78 0.15 0.22
N GLU A 85 -6.53 0.39 -0.20
CA GLU A 85 -6.21 1.24 -1.35
C GLU A 85 -6.73 0.66 -2.66
N TYR A 86 -6.65 -0.67 -2.86
CA TYR A 86 -7.25 -1.35 -4.00
C TYR A 86 -8.76 -1.10 -4.08
N ASN A 87 -9.50 -1.32 -3.00
CA ASN A 87 -10.96 -1.17 -2.98
C ASN A 87 -11.38 0.28 -3.27
N LEU A 88 -10.65 1.25 -2.70
CA LEU A 88 -10.89 2.67 -2.92
C LEU A 88 -10.58 3.07 -4.38
N SER A 89 -9.42 2.67 -4.89
CA SER A 89 -8.99 2.94 -6.26
C SER A 89 -9.90 2.27 -7.30
N ALA A 90 -10.39 1.05 -7.06
CA ALA A 90 -11.31 0.34 -7.96
C ALA A 90 -12.64 1.10 -8.17
N LYS A 91 -13.20 1.68 -7.09
CA LYS A 91 -14.39 2.53 -7.18
C LYS A 91 -14.12 3.78 -8.03
N ARG A 92 -12.94 4.37 -7.91
CA ARG A 92 -12.58 5.58 -8.67
C ARG A 92 -12.31 5.28 -10.15
N PHE A 93 -11.61 4.18 -10.47
CA PHE A 93 -11.46 3.72 -11.85
C PHE A 93 -12.81 3.42 -12.51
N THR A 94 -13.73 2.77 -11.78
CA THR A 94 -15.10 2.55 -12.27
C THR A 94 -15.81 3.87 -12.57
N ALA A 95 -15.64 4.89 -11.72
CA ALA A 95 -16.22 6.22 -11.95
C ALA A 95 -15.65 6.92 -13.19
N LEU A 96 -14.44 6.56 -13.62
CA LEU A 96 -13.79 7.04 -14.84
C LEU A 96 -14.13 6.21 -16.08
N GLY A 97 -14.93 5.13 -15.93
CA GLY A 97 -15.24 4.20 -17.02
C GLY A 97 -14.09 3.27 -17.38
N LEU A 98 -13.10 3.11 -16.49
CA LEU A 98 -11.94 2.26 -16.68
C LEU A 98 -12.10 0.89 -15.97
N PRO A 99 -11.38 -0.16 -16.41
CA PRO A 99 -11.40 -1.46 -15.77
C PRO A 99 -10.95 -1.41 -14.31
N ARG A 100 -11.66 -2.11 -13.42
CA ARG A 100 -11.32 -2.19 -11.98
C ARG A 100 -9.98 -2.85 -11.71
N SER A 101 -9.55 -3.78 -12.58
CA SER A 101 -8.28 -4.49 -12.45
C SER A 101 -7.07 -3.56 -12.43
N LEU A 102 -7.17 -2.36 -13.01
CA LEU A 102 -6.12 -1.33 -12.96
C LEU A 102 -5.83 -0.83 -11.54
N ALA A 103 -6.78 -0.98 -10.61
CA ALA A 103 -6.55 -0.66 -9.20
C ALA A 103 -5.50 -1.57 -8.55
N ALA A 104 -5.28 -2.79 -9.08
CA ALA A 104 -4.28 -3.72 -8.54
C ALA A 104 -2.85 -3.33 -8.91
N THR A 105 -2.65 -2.50 -9.94
CA THR A 105 -1.32 -2.14 -10.44
C THR A 105 -0.47 -1.47 -9.36
N LEU A 106 -1.06 -0.54 -8.59
CA LEU A 106 -0.34 0.15 -7.52
C LEU A 106 0.08 -0.82 -6.40
N PRO A 107 -0.84 -1.57 -5.74
CA PRO A 107 -0.47 -2.57 -4.74
C PRO A 107 0.55 -3.59 -5.22
N PHE A 108 0.38 -4.11 -6.43
CA PHE A 108 1.30 -5.08 -7.02
C PHE A 108 2.70 -4.49 -7.18
N SER A 109 2.81 -3.28 -7.74
CA SER A 109 4.10 -2.62 -7.93
C SER A 109 4.82 -2.36 -6.60
N LEU A 110 4.09 -1.94 -5.56
CA LEU A 110 4.65 -1.68 -4.23
C LEU A 110 5.16 -2.97 -3.58
N LEU A 111 4.39 -4.07 -3.66
CA LEU A 111 4.82 -5.37 -3.16
C LEU A 111 6.03 -5.90 -3.92
N PHE A 112 6.03 -5.78 -5.25
CA PHE A 112 7.15 -6.17 -6.09
C PHE A 112 8.41 -5.36 -5.74
N GLY A 113 8.29 -4.04 -5.64
CA GLY A 113 9.39 -3.16 -5.27
C GLY A 113 9.95 -3.46 -3.89
N ALA A 114 9.09 -3.72 -2.91
CA ALA A 114 9.50 -4.10 -1.56
C ALA A 114 10.21 -5.46 -1.54
N ALA A 115 9.66 -6.47 -2.21
CA ALA A 115 10.28 -7.78 -2.33
C ALA A 115 11.64 -7.70 -3.03
N PHE A 116 11.73 -6.91 -4.10
CA PHE A 116 12.96 -6.70 -4.85
C PHE A 116 14.03 -5.99 -4.01
N ALA A 117 13.66 -4.92 -3.28
CA ALA A 117 14.56 -4.21 -2.38
C ALA A 117 15.05 -5.10 -1.22
N TRP A 118 14.22 -6.03 -0.75
CA TRP A 118 14.61 -7.01 0.26
C TRP A 118 15.55 -8.08 -0.32
N TYR A 119 15.31 -8.54 -1.55
CA TYR A 119 16.11 -9.56 -2.23
C TYR A 119 17.48 -9.06 -2.69
N LEU A 120 17.57 -7.83 -3.21
CA LEU A 120 18.78 -7.29 -3.84
C LEU A 120 20.07 -7.44 -2.99
N PRO A 121 20.10 -7.14 -1.67
CA PRO A 121 21.31 -7.34 -0.86
C PRO A 121 21.66 -8.82 -0.61
N ARG A 122 20.74 -9.76 -0.89
CA ARG A 122 20.91 -11.21 -0.74
C ARG A 122 21.18 -11.92 -2.08
N ALA A 123 21.25 -11.15 -3.15
CA ALA A 123 21.44 -11.69 -4.49
C ALA A 123 22.90 -12.08 -4.76
N ASP A 124 23.83 -11.85 -3.83
CA ASP A 124 25.26 -12.22 -3.91
C ASP A 124 25.92 -11.87 -5.25
N GLY A 125 25.56 -10.70 -5.82
CA GLY A 125 26.11 -10.22 -7.09
C GLY A 125 25.47 -10.81 -8.36
N SER A 126 24.45 -11.66 -8.24
CA SER A 126 23.69 -12.18 -9.39
C SER A 126 22.92 -11.11 -10.17
N LEU A 127 22.66 -9.96 -9.55
CA LEU A 127 22.00 -8.81 -10.17
C LEU A 127 22.95 -7.61 -10.28
N PRO A 128 22.87 -6.85 -11.39
CA PRO A 128 23.59 -5.59 -11.52
C PRO A 128 23.21 -4.56 -10.44
N SER A 129 24.17 -3.72 -10.04
CA SER A 129 23.97 -2.67 -9.03
C SER A 129 22.89 -1.65 -9.39
N TRP A 130 22.64 -1.43 -10.68
CA TRP A 130 21.60 -0.51 -11.17
C TRP A 130 20.18 -1.07 -11.08
N SER A 131 20.01 -2.39 -10.87
CA SER A 131 18.68 -3.01 -10.93
C SER A 131 17.74 -2.49 -9.83
N GLY A 132 18.29 -2.12 -8.66
CA GLY A 132 17.52 -1.47 -7.59
C GLY A 132 16.92 -0.12 -8.01
N TRP A 133 17.70 0.70 -8.72
CA TRP A 133 17.23 1.99 -9.22
C TRP A 133 16.13 1.83 -10.27
N ILE A 134 16.26 0.86 -11.17
CA ILE A 134 15.22 0.60 -12.17
C ILE A 134 13.92 0.16 -11.51
N ALA A 135 13.99 -0.77 -10.56
CA ALA A 135 12.80 -1.19 -9.81
C ALA A 135 12.14 -0.01 -9.09
N ALA A 136 12.92 0.85 -8.43
CA ALA A 136 12.41 2.04 -7.76
C ALA A 136 11.75 3.03 -8.74
N LEU A 137 12.33 3.26 -9.91
CA LEU A 137 11.78 4.14 -10.94
C LEU A 137 10.46 3.61 -11.52
N VAL A 138 10.37 2.29 -11.72
CA VAL A 138 9.12 1.65 -12.18
C VAL A 138 8.01 1.83 -11.15
N VAL A 139 8.30 1.57 -9.86
CA VAL A 139 7.33 1.79 -8.77
C VAL A 139 6.90 3.25 -8.71
N LEU A 140 7.86 4.18 -8.78
CA LEU A 140 7.57 5.62 -8.78
C LEU A 140 6.67 6.01 -9.96
N GLY A 141 6.94 5.48 -11.15
CA GLY A 141 6.12 5.70 -12.34
C GLY A 141 4.67 5.23 -12.13
N VAL A 142 4.46 4.07 -11.51
CA VAL A 142 3.12 3.56 -11.18
C VAL A 142 2.42 4.44 -10.14
N VAL A 143 3.14 4.91 -9.11
CA VAL A 143 2.59 5.84 -8.11
C VAL A 143 2.14 7.14 -8.77
N ILE A 144 2.99 7.76 -9.59
CA ILE A 144 2.66 9.00 -10.30
C ILE A 144 1.46 8.79 -11.21
N TRP A 145 1.47 7.72 -12.00
CA TRP A 145 0.35 7.39 -12.89
C TRP A 145 -0.96 7.22 -12.11
N ASN A 146 -0.95 6.48 -11.00
CA ASN A 146 -2.13 6.26 -10.19
C ASN A 146 -2.68 7.58 -9.62
N VAL A 147 -1.80 8.44 -9.09
CA VAL A 147 -2.19 9.77 -8.57
C VAL A 147 -2.75 10.67 -9.67
N VAL A 148 -2.15 10.69 -10.86
CA VAL A 148 -2.65 11.49 -11.99
C VAL A 148 -4.03 11.00 -12.43
N GLU A 149 -4.19 9.69 -12.58
CA GLU A 149 -5.41 9.09 -13.10
C GLU A 149 -6.58 9.23 -12.12
N LEU A 150 -6.36 8.96 -10.83
CA LEU A 150 -7.42 8.95 -9.83
C LEU A 150 -7.62 10.31 -9.14
N GLY A 151 -6.50 11.00 -8.89
CA GLY A 151 -6.44 12.23 -8.11
C GLY A 151 -6.53 13.51 -8.93
N ILE A 152 -6.26 13.50 -10.24
CA ILE A 152 -6.27 14.70 -11.08
C ILE A 152 -7.34 14.62 -12.17
N ARG A 153 -7.39 13.51 -12.92
CA ARG A 153 -8.29 13.36 -14.07
C ARG A 153 -9.76 13.55 -13.67
N ARG A 154 -10.46 14.42 -14.41
CA ARG A 154 -11.91 14.62 -14.28
C ARG A 154 -12.64 13.69 -15.24
N ARG A 155 -13.82 13.23 -14.82
CA ARG A 155 -14.75 12.53 -15.72
C ARG A 155 -15.19 13.56 -16.79
N ARG A 156 -14.99 13.23 -18.06
CA ARG A 156 -15.54 14.03 -19.17
C ARG A 156 -17.05 13.86 -19.21
#